data_AF-A0A537ES52-F1
#
_entry.id   AF-A0A537ES52-F1
#
_cell.length_a   1.000
_cell.length_b   1.000
_cell.length_c   1.000
_cell.angle_alpha   90.00
_cell.angle_beta   90.00
_cell.angle_gamma   90.00
#
_symmetry.space_group_name_H-M   'P 1'
#
loop_
_entity.id
_entity.type
_entity.pdbx_description
1 polymer ?
#
loop_
_entity_poly.entity_id
_entity_poly.type
_entity_poly.pdbx_seq_one_letter_code
_entity_poly.pdbx_strand_id
1 'polypeptide(L)'
;MPKQLLVYMSREDEDEFLNYLQSTGSAVILPTISSTATFVPLDTLPEASQDEATRKFWLQNRLVNLPLVTEFDEEKGYYLINGFQSPVVEFLRSFTIS
;
A
#
# COMPACT_ATOMS: atom_id res chain seq x y z
N MET A 1 -12.93 -11.78 -0.95
CA MET A 1 -11.46 -11.66 -1.08
C MET A 1 -11.12 -10.20 -1.30
N PRO A 2 -10.08 -9.65 -0.65
CA PRO A 2 -9.56 -8.34 -1.04
C PRO A 2 -9.14 -8.41 -2.50
N LYS A 3 -9.25 -7.29 -3.20
CA LYS A 3 -8.78 -7.19 -4.58
C LYS A 3 -7.26 -7.15 -4.52
N GLN A 4 -6.57 -7.98 -5.29
CA GLN A 4 -5.11 -8.04 -5.30
C GLN A 4 -4.59 -7.74 -6.71
N LEU A 5 -3.52 -6.94 -6.77
CA LEU A 5 -2.78 -6.62 -7.97
C LEU A 5 -1.31 -6.97 -7.74
N LEU A 6 -0.80 -7.93 -8.50
CA LEU A 6 0.61 -8.27 -8.56
C LEU A 6 1.22 -7.62 -9.79
N VAL A 7 2.27 -6.81 -9.59
CA VAL A 7 2.96 -6.14 -10.69
C VAL A 7 4.45 -6.47 -10.62
N TYR A 8 5.01 -6.79 -11.79
CA TYR A 8 6.44 -6.99 -11.97
C TYR A 8 7.01 -5.72 -12.57
N MET A 9 7.85 -5.03 -11.81
CA MET A 9 8.42 -3.73 -12.16
C MET A 9 9.91 -3.71 -11.85
N SER A 10 10.69 -3.02 -12.67
CA SER A 10 12.02 -2.58 -12.29
C SER A 10 11.94 -1.50 -11.19
N ARG A 11 13.08 -1.11 -10.62
CA ARG A 11 13.10 -0.02 -9.64
C ARG A 11 12.70 1.31 -10.30
N GLU A 12 13.14 1.52 -11.53
CA GLU A 12 12.82 2.70 -12.32
C GLU A 12 11.32 2.77 -12.63
N ASP A 13 10.70 1.64 -13.00
CA ASP A 13 9.25 1.57 -13.24
C ASP A 13 8.44 1.82 -11.95
N GLU A 14 8.93 1.37 -10.79
CA GLU A 14 8.31 1.63 -9.48
C GLU A 14 8.28 3.13 -9.17
N ASP A 15 9.39 3.82 -9.40
CA ASP A 15 9.52 5.25 -9.17
C ASP A 15 8.64 6.04 -10.15
N GLU A 16 8.60 5.66 -11.43
CA GLU A 16 7.70 6.26 -12.42
C GLU A 16 6.22 6.04 -12.07
N PHE A 17 5.86 4.83 -11.64
CA PHE A 17 4.50 4.51 -11.22
C PHE A 17 4.07 5.35 -10.01
N LEU A 18 4.92 5.47 -9.00
CA LEU A 18 4.63 6.30 -7.82
C LEU A 18 4.49 7.78 -8.20
N ASN A 19 5.41 8.30 -9.01
CA ASN A 19 5.35 9.68 -9.51
C ASN A 19 4.07 9.93 -10.30
N TYR A 20 3.64 8.97 -11.13
CA TYR A 20 2.38 9.05 -11.85
C TYR A 20 1.19 9.15 -10.89
N LEU A 21 1.10 8.28 -9.88
CA LEU A 21 0.03 8.31 -8.89
C LEU A 21 -0.01 9.65 -8.13
N GLN A 22 1.14 10.14 -7.69
CA GLN A 22 1.28 11.43 -7.01
C GLN A 22 0.86 12.60 -7.91
N SER A 23 1.20 12.58 -9.20
CA SER A 23 0.86 13.64 -10.15
C SER A 23 -0.65 13.75 -10.42
N THR A 24 -1.36 12.62 -10.42
CA THR A 24 -2.82 12.61 -10.66
C THR A 24 -3.63 12.85 -9.39
N GLY A 25 -3.08 12.47 -8.22
CA GLY A 25 -3.78 12.51 -6.94
C GLY A 25 -5.01 11.58 -6.84
N SER A 26 -5.27 10.79 -7.88
CA SER A 26 -6.45 9.94 -8.00
C SER A 26 -6.36 8.68 -7.13
N ALA A 27 -5.15 8.21 -6.86
CA ALA A 27 -4.86 7.11 -5.97
C ALA A 27 -3.55 7.35 -5.22
N VAL A 28 -3.42 6.69 -4.08
CA VAL A 28 -2.19 6.73 -3.27
C VAL A 28 -1.80 5.34 -2.79
N ILE A 29 -0.51 5.15 -2.56
CA ILE A 29 0.03 3.95 -1.93
C ILE A 29 0.10 4.19 -0.42
N LEU A 30 -0.51 3.32 0.36
CA LEU A 30 -0.47 3.31 1.82
C LEU A 30 0.35 2.10 2.30
N PRO A 31 1.05 2.19 3.44
CA PRO A 31 1.68 1.04 4.06
C PRO A 31 0.63 0.03 4.55
N THR A 32 1.05 -1.21 4.79
CA THR A 32 0.18 -2.26 5.34
C THR A 32 -0.07 -2.14 6.84
N ILE A 33 0.86 -1.50 7.55
CA ILE A 33 0.81 -1.27 9.00
C ILE A 33 1.03 0.21 9.30
N SER A 34 0.49 0.69 10.42
CA SER A 34 0.69 2.06 10.91
C SER A 34 0.67 2.10 12.43
N SER A 35 1.42 3.02 13.04
CA SER A 35 1.33 3.27 14.49
C SER A 35 0.06 4.02 14.90
N THR A 36 -0.67 4.57 13.93
CA THR A 36 -1.94 5.29 14.16
C THR A 36 -3.04 4.79 13.22
N ALA A 37 -4.30 5.01 13.59
CA ALA A 37 -5.45 4.68 12.74
C ALA A 37 -5.50 5.48 11.42
N THR A 38 -4.71 6.56 11.29
CA THR A 38 -4.61 7.33 10.05
C THR A 38 -3.35 6.92 9.29
N PHE A 39 -3.54 6.31 8.12
CA PHE A 39 -2.44 5.85 7.29
C PHE A 39 -1.90 7.01 6.44
N VAL A 40 -0.60 7.26 6.56
CA VAL A 40 0.09 8.27 5.75
C VAL A 40 0.49 7.65 4.42
N PRO A 41 0.18 8.29 3.27
CA PRO A 41 0.68 7.87 1.98
C PRO A 41 2.20 7.81 1.92
N LEU A 42 2.72 6.87 1.15
CA LEU A 42 4.15 6.76 0.90
C LEU A 42 4.59 7.78 -0.17
N ASP A 43 5.60 8.58 0.19
CA ASP A 43 6.25 9.50 -0.75
C ASP A 43 7.32 8.79 -1.59
N THR A 44 7.88 7.70 -1.07
CA THR A 44 8.83 6.79 -1.75
C THR A 44 8.53 5.34 -1.37
N LEU A 45 8.82 4.40 -2.26
CA LEU A 45 8.77 2.98 -1.91
C LEU A 45 10.06 2.56 -1.20
N PRO A 46 9.97 1.83 -0.07
CA PRO A 46 11.15 1.34 0.65
C PRO A 46 12.00 0.44 -0.26
N GLU A 47 13.23 0.14 0.15
CA GLU A 47 14.05 -0.85 -0.54
C GLU A 47 13.37 -2.22 -0.56
N ALA A 48 13.42 -2.90 -1.70
CA ALA A 48 12.78 -4.20 -1.89
C ALA A 48 13.55 -5.29 -1.14
N SER A 49 12.86 -6.00 -0.26
CA SER A 49 13.43 -7.13 0.48
C SER A 49 12.44 -8.27 0.58
N GLN A 50 12.83 -9.39 1.22
CA GLN A 50 11.92 -10.51 1.45
C GLN A 50 10.78 -10.18 2.43
N ASP A 51 10.92 -9.10 3.22
CA ASP A 51 9.93 -8.66 4.20
C ASP A 51 8.63 -8.18 3.53
N GLU A 52 7.51 -8.76 3.96
CA GLU A 52 6.16 -8.38 3.50
C GLU A 52 5.86 -6.90 3.73
N ALA A 53 6.36 -6.29 4.81
CA ALA A 53 6.15 -4.86 5.08
C ALA A 53 6.77 -3.97 3.99
N THR A 54 7.80 -4.48 3.31
CA THR A 54 8.40 -3.82 2.17
C THR A 54 7.80 -4.28 0.84
N ARG A 55 7.01 -5.34 0.77
CA ARG A 55 6.51 -5.87 -0.52
C ARG A 55 5.04 -5.65 -0.77
N LYS A 56 4.27 -5.50 0.30
CA LYS A 56 2.82 -5.40 0.27
C LYS A 56 2.40 -4.01 0.72
N PHE A 57 1.52 -3.42 -0.06
CA PHE A 57 0.97 -2.08 0.16
C PHE A 57 -0.53 -2.08 -0.15
N TRP A 58 -1.19 -0.98 0.18
CA TRP A 58 -2.57 -0.72 -0.23
C TRP A 58 -2.61 0.41 -1.25
N LEU A 59 -3.19 0.16 -2.41
CA LEU A 59 -3.57 1.19 -3.36
C LEU A 59 -4.98 1.69 -3.00
N GLN A 60 -5.07 2.91 -2.48
CA GLN A 60 -6.34 3.55 -2.14
C GLN A 60 -6.79 4.44 -3.29
N ASN A 61 -8.02 4.23 -3.79
CA ASN A 61 -8.65 5.15 -4.73
C ASN A 61 -9.26 6.35 -3.97
N ARG A 62 -8.74 7.56 -4.22
CA ARG A 62 -9.21 8.80 -3.59
C ARG A 62 -10.42 9.43 -4.27
N LEU A 63 -10.76 8.98 -5.48
CA LEU A 63 -11.97 9.42 -6.19
C LEU A 63 -13.25 8.80 -5.60
N VAL A 64 -13.10 7.74 -4.80
CA VAL A 64 -14.21 7.08 -4.11
C VAL A 64 -14.29 7.62 -2.69
N ASN A 65 -15.40 8.31 -2.37
CA ASN A 65 -15.65 8.84 -1.03
C ASN A 65 -16.16 7.74 -0.08
N LEU A 66 -15.34 6.74 0.20
CA LEU A 66 -15.59 5.69 1.18
C LEU A 66 -14.47 5.69 2.24
N PRO A 67 -14.80 5.50 3.53
CA PRO A 67 -13.80 5.51 4.58
C PRO A 67 -12.88 4.28 4.50
N LEU A 68 -11.65 4.42 5.01
CA LEU A 68 -10.83 3.26 5.35
C LEU A 68 -11.35 2.67 6.66
N VAL A 69 -11.52 1.35 6.67
CA VAL A 69 -11.80 0.60 7.89
C VAL A 69 -10.47 0.08 8.43
N THR A 70 -10.13 0.48 9.66
CA THR A 70 -8.88 0.11 10.31
C THR A 70 -9.12 -0.67 11.59
N GLU A 71 -8.27 -1.65 11.86
CA GLU A 71 -8.30 -2.50 13.05
C GLU A 71 -6.98 -2.37 13.80
N PHE A 72 -7.02 -2.37 15.13
CA PHE A 72 -5.80 -2.38 15.95
C PHE A 72 -5.45 -3.82 16.32
N ASP A 73 -4.24 -4.25 15.98
CA ASP A 73 -3.66 -5.52 16.40
C ASP A 73 -3.02 -5.32 17.80
N GLU A 74 -3.74 -5.70 18.86
CA GLU A 74 -3.28 -5.53 20.25
C GLU A 74 -2.00 -6.31 20.56
N GLU A 75 -1.79 -7.45 19.90
CA GLU A 75 -0.61 -8.29 20.14
C GLU A 75 0.66 -7.65 19.58
N LYS A 76 0.54 -6.94 18.46
CA LYS A 76 1.68 -6.35 17.75
C LYS A 76 1.79 -4.83 17.90
N GLY A 77 0.79 -4.18 18.47
CA GLY A 77 0.80 -2.76 18.79
C GLY A 77 0.70 -1.83 17.58
N TYR A 78 0.04 -2.24 16.50
CA TYR A 78 -0.13 -1.43 15.30
C TYR A 78 -1.54 -1.53 14.70
N TYR A 79 -1.88 -0.57 13.84
CA TYR A 79 -3.11 -0.58 13.06
C TYR A 79 -2.91 -1.26 11.70
N LEU A 80 -3.96 -1.90 11.22
CA LEU A 80 -4.10 -2.56 9.93
C LEU A 80 -5.30 -1.99 9.17
N ILE A 81 -5.24 -1.95 7.84
CA ILE A 81 -6.41 -1.67 6.99
C ILE A 81 -7.14 -2.99 6.72
N ASN A 82 -8.44 -3.04 7.01
CA ASN A 82 -9.30 -4.14 6.59
C ASN A 82 -9.60 -4.00 5.09
N GLY A 83 -8.86 -4.74 4.27
CA GLY A 83 -8.99 -4.72 2.81
C GLY A 83 -10.30 -5.31 2.26
N PHE A 84 -11.12 -5.98 3.08
CA PHE A 84 -12.44 -6.45 2.66
C PHE A 84 -13.51 -5.36 2.79
N GLN A 85 -13.34 -4.45 3.73
CA GLN A 85 -14.30 -3.39 4.05
C GLN A 85 -13.86 -2.00 3.56
N SER A 86 -12.60 -1.88 3.11
CA SER A 86 -12.02 -0.63 2.63
C SER A 86 -11.99 -0.54 1.10
N PRO A 87 -12.07 0.66 0.50
CA PRO A 87 -11.96 0.90 -0.95
C PRO A 87 -10.49 0.83 -1.43
N VAL A 88 -9.81 -0.27 -1.13
CA VAL A 88 -8.39 -0.47 -1.44
C VAL A 88 -8.18 -1.71 -2.30
N VAL A 89 -7.06 -1.74 -3.01
CA VAL A 89 -6.51 -2.91 -3.69
C VAL A 89 -5.18 -3.23 -3.04
N GLU A 90 -4.95 -4.49 -2.69
CA GLU A 90 -3.64 -4.94 -2.24
C GLU A 90 -2.67 -4.89 -3.42
N PHE A 91 -1.62 -4.10 -3.29
CA PHE A 91 -0.54 -3.99 -4.26
C PHE A 91 0.65 -4.82 -3.76
N LEU A 92 0.99 -5.86 -4.51
CA LEU A 92 2.15 -6.71 -4.23
C LEU A 92 3.23 -6.43 -5.30
N ARG A 93 4.38 -5.90 -4.88
CA ARG A 93 5.52 -5.70 -5.78
C ARG A 93 6.37 -6.95 -5.92
N SER A 94 6.97 -7.12 -7.09
CA SER A 94 8.05 -8.07 -7.31
C SER A 94 9.35 -7.61 -6.65
N PHE A 95 10.22 -8.55 -6.31
CA PHE A 95 11.61 -8.25 -5.98
C PHE A 95 12.48 -9.38 -6.53
N THR A 96 13.70 -9.04 -6.91
CA THR A 96 14.68 -10.02 -7.38
C THR A 96 15.48 -10.50 -6.17
N ILE A 97 15.62 -11.82 -6.01
CA ILE A 97 16.57 -12.39 -5.05
C ILE A 97 17.90 -12.48 -5.80
N SER A 98 18.87 -11.63 -5.44
CA SER A 98 20.25 -11.68 -5.95
C SER A 98 21.10 -12.66 -5.16
#